data_AF-A0AAV6SIM5-F1
#
_entry.id   AF-A0AAV6SIM5-F1
#
_cell.length_a   1.000
_cell.length_b   1.000
_cell.length_c   1.000
_cell.angle_alpha   90.00
_cell.angle_beta   90.00
_cell.angle_gamma   90.00
#
_symmetry.space_group_name_H-M   'P 1'
#
loop_
_entity.id
_entity.type
_entity.pdbx_description
1 polymer ?
#
loop_
_entity_poly.entity_id
_entity_poly.type
_entity_poly.pdbx_seq_one_letter_code
_entity_poly.pdbx_strand_id
1 'polypeptide(L)'
;MEETYLLTHPGVRKKILAGGTGPLPHCPPGTKLVFHFQTLLDDFERTVIDDSRLAGRPAEIFVGKMFKMEVWESLLTSMRTGEVAEFWCDATHTGLYPIVSKGMRLIAQGKDPLEGQRHMCGMGNLFHYHSTGFPELDEIMRTPQPLIFIMELLQVGDPMSYPRESWMMEKDEKLQTVPVLHMRGNALVKQRQFSEAASKYKEAVLLLKTVQSREMPGDIDYINLGRMIIPLELNYCQCMLELEEYYEVIEHTTELLEKHKDCVKGYYKRAKAHAAVWNEKEARRDFNMVARLDVTLASLVGRELKALSERMKEKYWEEKETYWNMLEKKESKNETEEEEGQSKEAEGGDIGMQGRSESVTTENTNECEEERGKEGGDEKSMVKPTQGEEAGSKDKASLSKTEGKDWQQMLRLIMFLQKEGNFLIKEKHFQEACGKFTEAIEYVDFLQNKVDEQGDDWDSLEKVRLSLTLNLGQCKLELKEFREVVQIINKLLKRHKGSMCYL
;
A
#
# COMPACT_ATOMS: atom_id res chain seq x y z
N MET A 1 62.88 4.86 -25.04
CA MET A 1 61.48 4.98 -24.60
C MET A 1 61.43 6.25 -23.78
N GLU A 2 60.80 7.31 -24.29
CA GLU A 2 60.83 8.64 -23.66
C GLU A 2 59.90 8.67 -22.45
N GLU A 3 60.44 8.87 -21.25
CA GLU A 3 59.65 9.25 -20.08
C GLU A 3 59.11 10.65 -20.32
N THR A 4 57.80 10.77 -20.51
CA THR A 4 57.13 12.06 -20.70
C THR A 4 56.40 12.42 -19.41
N TYR A 5 56.78 13.54 -18.81
CA TYR A 5 55.98 14.13 -17.74
C TYR A 5 54.63 14.53 -18.32
N LEU A 6 53.54 14.17 -17.64
CA LEU A 6 52.25 14.78 -17.89
C LEU A 6 52.35 16.22 -17.37
N LEU A 7 52.76 17.14 -18.24
CA LEU A 7 53.15 18.53 -17.92
C LEU A 7 52.10 19.31 -17.10
N THR A 8 50.87 18.81 -17.05
CA THR A 8 49.74 19.40 -16.35
C THR A 8 49.50 18.85 -14.93
N HIS A 9 50.13 17.73 -14.53
CA HIS A 9 49.91 17.09 -13.21
C HIS A 9 51.23 16.72 -12.50
N PRO A 10 51.65 17.52 -11.49
CA PRO A 10 52.84 17.23 -10.69
C PRO A 10 52.74 15.86 -10.03
N GLY A 11 53.85 15.11 -9.98
CA GLY A 11 53.88 13.78 -9.33
C GLY A 11 53.32 12.63 -10.19
N VAL A 12 53.04 12.86 -11.48
CA VAL A 12 52.60 11.83 -12.42
C VAL A 12 53.62 11.66 -13.55
N ARG A 13 54.06 10.42 -13.80
CA ARG A 13 54.94 10.06 -14.91
C ARG A 13 54.25 9.07 -15.84
N LYS A 14 54.22 9.35 -17.14
CA LYS A 14 53.61 8.48 -18.16
C LYS A 14 54.69 7.79 -18.98
N LYS A 15 54.48 6.52 -19.25
CA LYS A 15 55.26 5.69 -20.16
C LYS A 15 54.33 4.89 -21.05
N ILE A 16 54.35 5.15 -22.36
CA ILE A 16 53.54 4.41 -23.32
C ILE A 16 54.17 3.03 -23.53
N LEU A 17 53.42 1.98 -23.24
CA LEU A 17 53.82 0.58 -23.45
C LEU A 17 53.42 0.10 -24.85
N ALA A 18 52.23 0.47 -25.31
CA ALA A 18 51.74 0.25 -26.67
C ALA A 18 50.99 1.49 -27.17
N GLY A 19 51.34 1.98 -28.36
CA GLY A 19 50.69 3.14 -28.95
C GLY A 19 49.25 2.85 -29.36
N GLY A 20 48.34 3.79 -29.09
CA GLY A 20 46.96 3.72 -29.56
C GLY A 20 46.79 4.15 -31.02
N THR A 21 45.55 4.21 -31.47
CA THR A 21 45.14 4.54 -32.83
C THR A 21 44.45 5.90 -32.90
N GLY A 22 44.50 6.53 -34.08
CA GLY A 22 43.80 7.80 -34.32
C GLY A 22 44.39 9.02 -33.59
N PRO A 23 43.76 10.20 -33.71
CA PRO A 23 44.13 11.39 -32.94
C PRO A 23 43.82 11.25 -31.45
N LEU A 24 44.40 12.11 -30.61
CA LEU A 24 44.02 12.18 -29.19
C LEU A 24 42.53 12.58 -29.11
N PRO A 25 41.68 11.80 -28.42
CA PRO A 25 40.25 12.06 -28.36
C PRO A 25 39.95 13.34 -27.56
N HIS A 26 38.97 14.11 -28.03
CA HIS A 26 38.42 15.22 -27.24
C HIS A 26 37.35 14.67 -26.31
N CYS A 27 37.55 14.82 -25.00
CA CYS A 27 36.69 14.25 -23.97
C CYS A 27 36.00 15.37 -23.15
N PRO A 28 34.90 15.98 -23.64
CA PRO A 28 34.13 16.94 -22.85
C PRO A 28 33.44 16.28 -21.64
N PRO A 29 32.98 17.05 -20.64
CA PRO A 29 32.22 16.52 -19.51
C PRO A 29 31.03 15.66 -19.95
N GLY A 30 30.87 14.49 -19.34
CA GLY A 30 29.90 13.46 -19.73
C GLY A 30 30.41 12.45 -20.77
N THR A 31 31.66 12.54 -21.24
CA THR A 31 32.25 11.49 -22.08
C THR A 31 32.41 10.21 -21.28
N LYS A 32 31.96 9.07 -21.82
CA LYS A 32 32.16 7.74 -21.21
C LYS A 32 33.50 7.16 -21.66
N LEU A 33 34.36 6.80 -20.71
CA LEU A 33 35.64 6.14 -20.97
C LEU A 33 35.55 4.68 -20.48
N VAL A 34 35.82 3.74 -21.38
CA VAL A 34 35.86 2.30 -21.09
C VAL A 34 37.30 1.83 -21.19
N PHE A 35 37.83 1.21 -20.15
CA PHE A 35 39.25 0.87 -20.06
C PHE A 35 39.51 -0.37 -19.20
N HIS A 36 40.64 -1.02 -19.44
CA HIS A 36 41.22 -1.95 -18.47
C HIS A 36 42.30 -1.25 -17.67
N PHE A 37 42.43 -1.61 -16.40
CA PHE A 37 43.54 -1.20 -15.55
C PHE A 37 44.12 -2.40 -14.78
N GLN A 38 45.39 -2.24 -14.42
CA GLN A 38 46.09 -3.02 -13.43
C GLN A 38 46.81 -2.04 -12.49
N THR A 39 46.65 -2.22 -11.18
CA THR A 39 47.32 -1.39 -10.16
C THR A 39 48.39 -2.21 -9.48
N LEU A 40 49.58 -1.63 -9.36
CA LEU A 40 50.76 -2.25 -8.77
C LEU A 40 51.37 -1.35 -7.69
N LEU A 41 52.00 -1.96 -6.69
CA LEU A 41 52.87 -1.27 -5.75
C LEU A 41 54.16 -0.81 -6.45
N ASP A 42 54.74 0.28 -5.95
CA ASP A 42 56.08 0.74 -6.35
C ASP A 42 57.18 0.03 -5.53
N ASP A 43 57.08 -1.29 -5.45
CA ASP A 43 58.08 -2.16 -4.84
C ASP A 43 58.94 -2.86 -5.91
N PHE A 44 59.99 -3.56 -5.47
CA PHE A 44 60.89 -4.24 -6.39
C PHE A 44 60.19 -5.32 -7.23
N GLU A 45 59.19 -5.99 -6.65
CA GLU A 45 58.44 -7.07 -7.30
C GLU A 45 57.30 -6.56 -8.18
N ARG A 46 56.95 -5.27 -8.10
CA ARG A 46 55.75 -4.67 -8.71
C ARG A 46 54.50 -5.47 -8.37
N THR A 47 54.25 -5.65 -7.07
CA THR A 47 53.15 -6.47 -6.55
C THR A 47 51.80 -5.96 -7.09
N VAL A 48 51.03 -6.84 -7.73
CA VAL A 48 49.71 -6.50 -8.30
C VAL A 48 48.66 -6.47 -7.19
N ILE A 49 47.95 -5.35 -7.10
CA ILE A 49 46.90 -5.10 -6.10
C ILE A 49 45.52 -5.37 -6.70
N ASP A 50 45.28 -4.90 -7.92
CA ASP A 50 44.02 -5.06 -8.62
C ASP A 50 44.25 -5.22 -10.12
N ASP A 51 43.42 -6.05 -10.75
CA ASP A 51 43.41 -6.23 -12.21
C ASP A 51 41.97 -6.37 -12.72
N SER A 52 41.53 -5.39 -13.50
CA SER A 52 40.19 -5.37 -14.08
C SER A 52 39.91 -6.56 -15.02
N ARG A 53 40.94 -7.17 -15.63
CA ARG A 53 40.76 -8.31 -16.53
C ARG A 53 40.39 -9.57 -15.74
N LEU A 54 40.91 -9.73 -14.52
CA LEU A 54 40.55 -10.82 -13.63
C LEU A 54 39.11 -10.68 -13.09
N ALA A 55 38.61 -9.44 -12.99
CA ALA A 55 37.23 -9.16 -12.60
C ALA A 55 36.19 -9.42 -13.71
N GLY A 56 36.63 -9.78 -14.92
CA GLY A 56 35.75 -10.20 -16.03
C GLY A 56 34.99 -9.07 -16.75
N ARG A 57 35.23 -7.80 -16.40
CA ARG A 57 34.64 -6.64 -17.10
C ARG A 57 35.57 -5.42 -17.09
N PRO A 58 35.55 -4.60 -18.16
CA PRO A 58 36.28 -3.34 -18.17
C PRO A 58 35.68 -2.35 -17.16
N ALA A 59 36.51 -1.40 -16.72
CA ALA A 59 36.09 -0.29 -15.89
C ALA A 59 35.49 0.83 -16.75
N GLU A 60 34.58 1.60 -16.15
CA GLU A 60 33.90 2.71 -16.80
C GLU A 60 33.99 3.97 -15.93
N ILE A 61 34.41 5.09 -16.52
CA ILE A 61 34.43 6.41 -15.87
C ILE A 61 33.77 7.44 -16.79
N PHE A 62 33.11 8.42 -16.19
CA PHE A 62 32.53 9.56 -16.90
C PHE A 62 33.32 10.82 -16.59
N VAL A 63 33.81 11.49 -17.62
CA VAL A 63 34.63 12.70 -17.49
C VAL A 63 33.80 13.82 -16.85
N GLY A 64 34.39 14.55 -15.89
CA GLY A 64 33.77 15.69 -15.23
C GLY A 64 32.74 15.31 -14.13
N LYS A 65 32.69 14.04 -13.73
CA LYS A 65 31.83 13.59 -12.62
C LYS A 65 32.57 13.42 -11.29
N MET A 66 33.79 13.95 -11.18
CA MET A 66 34.62 13.91 -9.97
C MET A 66 34.69 12.47 -9.43
N PHE A 67 35.24 11.57 -10.25
CA PHE A 67 35.54 10.22 -9.79
C PHE A 67 36.41 10.29 -8.53
N LYS A 68 36.16 9.43 -7.53
CA LYS A 68 36.87 9.45 -6.24
C LYS A 68 38.40 9.38 -6.38
N MET A 69 38.91 8.83 -7.49
CA MET A 69 40.31 8.94 -7.92
C MET A 69 40.43 9.97 -9.06
N GLU A 70 40.49 11.25 -8.71
CA GLU A 70 40.50 12.35 -9.69
C GLU A 70 41.62 12.22 -10.73
N VAL A 71 42.80 11.74 -10.31
CA VAL A 71 43.96 11.59 -11.19
C VAL A 71 43.65 10.69 -12.40
N TRP A 72 42.77 9.68 -12.27
CA TRP A 72 42.46 8.73 -13.34
C TRP A 72 41.78 9.40 -14.54
N GLU A 73 40.96 10.44 -14.34
CA GLU A 73 40.37 11.20 -15.45
C GLU A 73 41.48 11.83 -16.31
N SER A 74 42.50 12.41 -15.67
CA SER A 74 43.65 13.01 -16.34
C SER A 74 44.57 11.98 -17.00
N LEU A 75 44.73 10.79 -16.41
CA LEU A 75 45.49 9.71 -17.03
C LEU A 75 44.82 9.26 -18.33
N LEU A 76 43.52 8.95 -18.27
CA LEU A 76 42.77 8.39 -19.39
C LEU A 76 42.56 9.40 -20.53
N THR A 77 42.32 10.68 -20.21
CA THR A 77 42.18 11.74 -21.23
C THR A 77 43.50 12.07 -21.94
N SER A 78 44.63 11.62 -21.40
CA SER A 78 45.94 11.73 -22.07
C SER A 78 46.21 10.62 -23.10
N MET A 79 45.35 9.60 -23.17
CA MET A 79 45.56 8.38 -23.97
C MET A 79 44.77 8.40 -25.28
N ARG A 80 45.32 7.75 -26.30
CA ARG A 80 44.60 7.41 -27.54
C ARG A 80 43.79 6.13 -27.37
N THR A 81 42.76 5.96 -28.19
CA THR A 81 41.97 4.71 -28.19
C THR A 81 42.84 3.52 -28.61
N GLY A 82 42.85 2.47 -27.81
CA GLY A 82 43.73 1.30 -27.93
C GLY A 82 45.14 1.48 -27.34
N GLU A 83 45.46 2.64 -26.75
CA GLU A 83 46.76 2.85 -26.10
C GLU A 83 46.86 2.06 -24.80
N VAL A 84 48.05 1.49 -24.55
CA VAL A 84 48.43 0.91 -23.25
C VAL A 84 49.54 1.76 -22.67
N ALA A 85 49.32 2.34 -21.49
CA ALA A 85 50.29 3.20 -20.83
C ALA A 85 50.45 2.83 -19.35
N GLU A 86 51.70 2.90 -18.88
CA GLU A 86 52.10 2.81 -17.48
C GLU A 86 52.17 4.24 -16.92
N PHE A 87 51.52 4.44 -15.77
CA PHE A 87 51.50 5.70 -15.05
C PHE A 87 52.03 5.47 -13.64
N TRP A 88 53.15 6.09 -13.31
CA TRP A 88 53.59 6.18 -11.92
C TRP A 88 52.97 7.42 -11.29
N CYS A 89 52.25 7.26 -10.17
CA CYS A 89 51.58 8.34 -9.45
C CYS A 89 52.09 8.41 -8.02
N ASP A 90 52.53 9.60 -7.62
CA ASP A 90 52.97 9.91 -6.26
C ASP A 90 51.87 9.70 -5.20
N ALA A 91 52.27 9.50 -3.94
CA ALA A 91 51.37 9.28 -2.80
C ALA A 91 50.30 10.38 -2.63
N THR A 92 50.59 11.60 -3.10
CA THR A 92 49.64 12.73 -3.12
C THR A 92 48.36 12.44 -3.92
N HIS A 93 48.41 11.55 -4.92
CA HIS A 93 47.28 11.21 -5.78
C HIS A 93 46.61 9.87 -5.43
N THR A 94 47.28 9.02 -4.64
CA THR A 94 46.88 7.63 -4.41
C THR A 94 46.16 7.39 -3.09
N GLY A 95 46.06 8.40 -2.22
CA GLY A 95 45.48 8.25 -0.87
C GLY A 95 44.04 7.74 -0.83
N LEU A 96 43.24 7.99 -1.88
CA LEU A 96 41.85 7.50 -1.97
C LEU A 96 41.74 6.12 -2.65
N TYR A 97 42.84 5.58 -3.18
CA TYR A 97 42.84 4.31 -3.91
C TYR A 97 42.26 3.14 -3.10
N PRO A 98 42.60 2.94 -1.80
CA PRO A 98 42.01 1.87 -0.99
C PRO A 98 40.48 1.90 -0.96
N ILE A 99 39.88 3.09 -0.88
CA ILE A 99 38.42 3.26 -0.83
C ILE A 99 37.80 2.91 -2.19
N VAL A 100 38.45 3.32 -3.29
CA VAL A 100 37.98 3.02 -4.65
C VAL A 100 38.16 1.54 -4.99
N SER A 101 39.30 0.94 -4.65
CA SER A 101 39.57 -0.50 -4.83
C SER A 101 38.55 -1.36 -4.09
N LYS A 102 38.26 -1.05 -2.81
CA LYS A 102 37.19 -1.74 -2.06
C LYS A 102 35.86 -1.70 -2.80
N GLY A 103 35.45 -0.51 -3.27
CA GLY A 103 34.23 -0.36 -4.05
C GLY A 103 34.24 -1.22 -5.31
N MET A 104 35.31 -1.15 -6.11
CA MET A 104 35.45 -1.94 -7.34
C MET A 104 35.36 -3.46 -7.09
N ARG A 105 35.99 -3.96 -6.02
CA ARG A 105 35.95 -5.36 -5.61
C ARG A 105 34.54 -5.81 -5.20
N LEU A 106 33.80 -4.99 -4.46
CA LEU A 106 32.41 -5.27 -4.09
C LEU A 106 31.50 -5.35 -5.32
N ILE A 107 31.61 -4.40 -6.25
CA ILE A 107 30.80 -4.44 -7.48
C ILE A 107 31.17 -5.69 -8.29
N ALA A 108 32.44 -6.13 -8.32
CA ALA A 108 32.85 -7.35 -9.02
C ALA A 108 32.21 -8.62 -8.42
N GLN A 109 31.88 -8.59 -7.13
CA GLN A 109 31.12 -9.63 -6.42
C GLN A 109 29.59 -9.48 -6.55
N GLY A 110 29.11 -8.49 -7.30
CA GLY A 110 27.67 -8.20 -7.43
C GLY A 110 27.05 -7.54 -6.19
N LYS A 111 27.88 -6.98 -5.30
CA LYS A 111 27.46 -6.30 -4.07
C LYS A 111 27.36 -4.79 -4.27
N ASP A 112 26.66 -4.11 -3.37
CA ASP A 112 26.58 -2.64 -3.39
C ASP A 112 27.98 -2.05 -3.10
N PRO A 113 28.52 -1.14 -3.95
CA PRO A 113 29.81 -0.50 -3.69
C PRO A 113 29.89 0.30 -2.39
N LEU A 114 28.75 0.65 -1.81
CA LEU A 114 28.62 1.33 -0.52
C LEU A 114 28.26 0.37 0.62
N GLU A 115 28.24 -0.95 0.38
CA GLU A 115 27.92 -1.94 1.41
C GLU A 115 28.91 -1.83 2.58
N GLY A 116 28.37 -1.55 3.77
CA GLY A 116 29.15 -1.29 4.98
C GLY A 116 29.65 0.15 5.15
N GLN A 117 29.45 1.05 4.18
CA GLN A 117 29.67 2.49 4.36
C GLN A 117 28.47 3.12 5.08
N ARG A 118 28.62 3.41 6.38
CA ARG A 118 27.63 4.18 7.14
C ARG A 118 27.88 5.66 6.93
N HIS A 119 26.88 6.40 6.46
CA HIS A 119 26.95 7.85 6.32
C HIS A 119 26.88 8.51 7.70
N MET A 120 28.03 8.84 8.30
CA MET A 120 28.09 9.64 9.53
C MET A 120 28.71 11.00 9.24
N CYS A 121 28.05 12.06 9.70
CA CYS A 121 28.54 13.43 9.64
C CYS A 121 29.66 13.66 10.68
N GLY A 122 30.77 14.30 10.28
CA GLY A 122 31.81 14.82 11.19
C GLY A 122 32.93 13.85 11.59
N MET A 123 33.52 14.06 12.78
CA MET A 123 34.64 13.28 13.34
C MET A 123 34.38 11.77 13.53
N GLY A 124 33.12 11.31 13.36
CA GLY A 124 32.76 9.90 13.39
C GLY A 124 33.38 9.06 12.25
N ASN A 125 33.82 9.69 11.17
CA ASN A 125 34.56 9.01 10.10
C ASN A 125 35.91 8.45 10.60
N LEU A 126 36.56 9.07 11.57
CA LEU A 126 37.90 8.65 12.02
C LEU A 126 37.90 7.28 12.74
N PHE A 127 36.74 6.84 13.26
CA PHE A 127 36.63 5.66 14.12
C PHE A 127 36.10 4.39 13.41
N HIS A 128 35.63 4.48 12.16
CA HIS A 128 35.08 3.32 11.43
C HIS A 128 35.97 2.77 10.30
N TYR A 129 37.03 3.48 9.89
CA TYR A 129 38.00 3.01 8.88
C TYR A 129 39.17 2.23 9.49
N HIS A 130 38.94 1.37 10.48
CA HIS A 130 40.04 0.54 11.01
C HIS A 130 40.40 -0.62 10.08
N SER A 131 39.53 -0.99 9.15
CA SER A 131 39.83 -1.96 8.10
C SER A 131 38.85 -1.85 6.93
N THR A 132 39.39 -1.90 5.72
CA THR A 132 38.68 -2.08 4.45
C THR A 132 38.15 -3.50 4.29
N GLY A 133 38.66 -4.46 5.08
CA GLY A 133 38.46 -5.90 4.91
C GLY A 133 39.54 -6.57 4.06
N PHE A 134 40.50 -5.79 3.55
CA PHE A 134 41.61 -6.25 2.71
C PHE A 134 42.93 -5.74 3.30
N PRO A 135 43.77 -6.63 3.89
CA PRO A 135 45.00 -6.24 4.58
C PRO A 135 45.94 -5.38 3.72
N GLU A 136 46.02 -5.67 2.42
CA GLU A 136 46.83 -4.92 1.47
C GLU A 136 46.33 -3.49 1.27
N LEU A 137 45.03 -3.26 1.26
CA LEU A 137 44.44 -1.91 1.15
C LEU A 137 44.54 -1.14 2.46
N ASP A 138 44.46 -1.84 3.59
CA ASP A 138 44.63 -1.28 4.93
C ASP A 138 46.05 -0.76 5.13
N GLU A 139 47.04 -1.49 4.62
CA GLU A 139 48.43 -1.05 4.66
C GLU A 139 48.64 0.21 3.82
N ILE A 140 48.12 0.26 2.59
CA ILE A 140 48.20 1.47 1.73
C ILE A 140 47.48 2.66 2.39
N MET A 141 46.37 2.42 3.09
CA MET A 141 45.64 3.47 3.81
C MET A 141 46.44 3.98 5.02
N ARG A 142 47.16 3.09 5.71
CA ARG A 142 48.01 3.41 6.86
C ARG A 142 49.29 4.14 6.45
N THR A 143 49.88 3.74 5.33
CA THR A 143 51.12 4.28 4.78
C THR A 143 50.91 4.68 3.31
N PRO A 144 50.37 5.89 3.06
CA PRO A 144 50.20 6.39 1.69
C PRO A 144 51.52 6.32 0.92
N GLN A 145 51.49 5.66 -0.23
CA GLN A 145 52.66 5.37 -1.04
C GLN A 145 52.36 5.56 -2.53
N PRO A 146 53.38 5.77 -3.37
CA PRO A 146 53.21 5.80 -4.82
C PRO A 146 52.62 4.49 -5.34
N LEU A 147 51.80 4.58 -6.38
CA LEU A 147 51.23 3.43 -7.09
C LEU A 147 51.51 3.54 -8.58
N ILE A 148 51.59 2.38 -9.22
CA ILE A 148 51.73 2.25 -10.67
C ILE A 148 50.40 1.79 -11.24
N PHE A 149 49.86 2.53 -12.20
CA PHE A 149 48.66 2.16 -12.95
C PHE A 149 49.02 1.82 -14.39
N ILE A 150 48.78 0.58 -14.81
CA ILE A 150 48.86 0.18 -16.22
C ILE A 150 47.44 0.21 -16.76
N MET A 151 47.16 1.13 -17.68
CA MET A 151 45.82 1.32 -18.25
C MET A 151 45.81 1.05 -19.75
N GLU A 152 44.72 0.46 -20.23
CA GLU A 152 44.40 0.26 -21.65
C GLU A 152 43.07 0.94 -21.95
N LEU A 153 43.08 2.00 -22.76
CA LEU A 153 41.85 2.72 -23.12
C LEU A 153 41.15 2.01 -24.28
N LEU A 154 40.03 1.34 -24.02
CA LEU A 154 39.32 0.54 -25.03
C LEU A 154 38.41 1.41 -25.92
N GLN A 155 37.62 2.28 -25.30
CA GLN A 155 36.59 3.05 -26.01
C GLN A 155 36.36 4.41 -25.37
N VAL A 156 36.11 5.40 -26.24
CA VAL A 156 35.62 6.73 -25.88
C VAL A 156 34.21 6.86 -26.45
N GLY A 157 33.21 6.92 -25.57
CA GLY A 157 31.80 7.05 -25.91
C GLY A 157 31.38 8.51 -26.05
N ASP A 158 30.38 8.77 -26.90
CA ASP A 158 29.83 10.11 -27.07
C ASP A 158 29.03 10.53 -25.83
N PRO A 159 29.12 11.79 -25.36
CA PRO A 159 28.37 12.27 -24.20
C PRO A 159 26.84 12.10 -24.26
N MET A 160 26.29 11.87 -25.46
CA MET A 160 24.87 11.65 -25.74
C MET A 160 24.55 10.19 -26.11
N SER A 161 25.54 9.29 -26.25
CA SER A 161 25.30 7.92 -26.72
C SER A 161 24.77 6.95 -25.66
N TYR A 162 24.56 7.41 -24.42
CA TYR A 162 24.02 6.59 -23.34
C TYR A 162 22.91 7.35 -22.59
N PRO A 163 21.84 6.66 -22.13
CA PRO A 163 20.84 7.27 -21.29
C PRO A 163 21.51 7.71 -19.98
N ARG A 164 21.58 9.02 -19.75
CA ARG A 164 22.10 9.55 -18.49
C ARG A 164 21.10 9.23 -17.39
N GLU A 165 21.43 8.29 -16.53
CA GLU A 165 20.71 8.00 -15.31
C GLU A 165 20.62 9.27 -14.42
N SER A 166 19.53 9.41 -13.64
CA SER A 166 19.19 10.63 -12.88
C SER A 166 20.34 11.18 -12.00
N TRP A 167 21.16 10.33 -11.38
CA TRP A 167 22.35 10.73 -10.61
C TRP A 167 23.45 11.42 -11.44
N MET A 168 23.51 11.17 -12.75
CA MET A 168 24.49 11.77 -13.66
C MET A 168 24.07 13.12 -14.22
N MET A 169 22.85 13.60 -13.97
CA MET A 169 22.40 14.92 -14.45
C MET A 169 22.72 16.03 -13.43
N GLU A 170 23.14 17.20 -13.91
CA GLU A 170 23.27 18.39 -13.05
C GLU A 170 21.90 18.99 -12.69
N LYS A 171 21.85 19.88 -11.69
CA LYS A 171 20.59 20.51 -11.22
C LYS A 171 19.82 21.14 -12.38
N ASP A 172 20.50 21.91 -13.23
CA ASP A 172 19.86 22.62 -14.35
C ASP A 172 19.39 21.67 -15.45
N GLU A 173 20.18 20.64 -15.76
CA GLU A 173 19.83 19.60 -16.73
C GLU A 173 18.57 18.82 -16.29
N LYS A 174 18.47 18.50 -14.99
CA LYS A 174 17.26 17.89 -14.38
C LYS A 174 16.04 18.78 -14.55
N LEU A 175 16.18 20.07 -14.22
CA LEU A 175 15.09 21.03 -14.30
C LEU A 175 14.62 21.26 -15.74
N GLN A 176 15.52 21.26 -16.72
CA GLN A 176 15.16 21.38 -18.14
C GLN A 176 14.46 20.11 -18.69
N THR A 177 14.76 18.94 -18.13
CA THR A 177 14.16 17.67 -18.57
C THR A 177 12.70 17.53 -18.11
N VAL A 178 12.35 18.08 -16.94
CA VAL A 178 11.02 17.96 -16.33
C VAL A 178 9.87 18.45 -17.23
N PRO A 179 9.91 19.65 -17.85
CA PRO A 179 8.89 20.10 -18.79
C PRO A 179 8.71 19.15 -19.99
N VAL A 180 9.80 18.59 -20.51
CA VAL A 180 9.75 17.65 -21.65
C VAL A 180 9.04 16.36 -21.25
N LEU A 181 9.36 15.81 -20.07
CA LEU A 181 8.68 14.62 -19.53
C LEU A 181 7.20 14.90 -19.26
N HIS A 182 6.86 16.07 -18.71
CA HIS A 182 5.47 16.48 -18.49
C HIS A 182 4.68 16.53 -19.80
N MET A 183 5.24 17.17 -20.83
CA MET A 183 4.60 17.24 -22.16
C MET A 183 4.41 15.86 -22.79
N ARG A 184 5.42 14.98 -22.70
CA ARG A 184 5.33 13.60 -23.18
C ARG A 184 4.26 12.81 -22.44
N GLY A 185 4.21 12.91 -21.11
CA GLY A 185 3.16 12.30 -20.29
C GLY A 185 1.77 12.78 -20.70
N ASN A 186 1.59 14.09 -20.91
CA ASN A 186 0.31 14.66 -21.35
C ASN A 186 -0.10 14.15 -22.75
N ALA A 187 0.87 13.96 -23.65
CA ALA A 187 0.61 13.40 -24.99
C ALA A 187 0.18 11.92 -24.92
N LEU A 188 0.77 11.13 -24.03
CA LEU A 188 0.41 9.73 -23.81
C LEU A 188 -0.97 9.57 -23.15
N VAL A 189 -1.31 10.45 -22.20
CA VAL A 189 -2.66 10.49 -21.61
C VAL A 189 -3.73 10.74 -22.69
N LYS A 190 -3.48 11.65 -23.63
CA LYS A 190 -4.39 11.89 -24.76
C LYS A 190 -4.56 10.66 -25.67
N GLN A 191 -3.54 9.80 -25.73
CA GLN A 191 -3.56 8.54 -26.47
C GLN A 191 -4.13 7.37 -25.63
N ARG A 192 -4.60 7.62 -24.40
CA ARG A 192 -5.06 6.60 -23.43
C ARG A 192 -4.00 5.57 -23.03
N GLN A 193 -2.72 5.86 -23.24
CA GLN A 193 -1.60 5.05 -22.76
C GLN A 193 -1.23 5.45 -21.33
N PHE A 194 -2.08 5.07 -20.36
CA PHE A 194 -1.94 5.53 -18.98
C PHE A 194 -0.72 4.97 -18.26
N SER A 195 -0.32 3.72 -18.52
CA SER A 195 0.86 3.09 -17.91
C SER A 195 2.15 3.80 -18.32
N GLU A 196 2.33 4.07 -19.62
CA GLU A 196 3.50 4.79 -20.12
C GLU A 196 3.51 6.25 -19.65
N ALA A 197 2.33 6.90 -19.63
CA ALA A 197 2.20 8.26 -19.09
C ALA A 197 2.58 8.33 -17.61
N ALA A 198 2.13 7.37 -16.81
CA ALA A 198 2.47 7.26 -15.40
C ALA A 198 3.98 7.11 -15.18
N SER A 199 4.65 6.27 -15.98
CA SER A 199 6.10 6.14 -15.96
C SER A 199 6.80 7.49 -16.19
N LYS A 200 6.34 8.29 -17.16
CA LYS A 200 6.91 9.61 -17.44
C LYS A 200 6.68 10.64 -16.32
N TYR A 201 5.52 10.63 -15.68
CA TYR A 201 5.29 11.48 -14.51
C TYR A 201 6.14 11.07 -13.32
N LYS A 202 6.27 9.76 -13.05
CA LYS A 202 7.10 9.22 -11.97
C LYS A 202 8.58 9.58 -12.17
N GLU A 203 9.07 9.48 -13.41
CA GLU A 203 10.41 9.91 -13.80
C GLU A 203 10.63 11.41 -13.51
N ALA A 204 9.67 12.27 -13.89
CA ALA A 204 9.75 13.71 -13.63
C ALA A 204 9.71 14.05 -12.13
N VAL A 205 8.85 13.39 -11.35
CA VAL A 205 8.77 13.55 -9.89
C VAL A 205 10.08 13.13 -9.23
N LEU A 206 10.69 12.02 -9.66
CA LEU A 206 11.95 11.55 -9.12
C LEU A 206 13.09 12.54 -9.36
N LEU A 207 13.17 13.13 -10.55
CA LEU A 207 14.16 14.18 -10.86
C LEU A 207 14.00 15.37 -9.92
N LEU A 208 12.78 15.88 -9.74
CA LEU A 208 12.50 17.01 -8.86
C LEU A 208 12.77 16.68 -7.38
N LYS A 209 12.34 15.51 -6.88
CA LYS A 209 12.63 15.07 -5.50
C LYS A 209 14.13 14.93 -5.25
N THR A 210 14.89 14.50 -6.26
CA THR A 210 16.37 14.41 -6.19
C THR A 210 17.03 15.78 -6.11
N VAL A 211 16.48 16.79 -6.79
CA VAL A 211 16.96 18.18 -6.64
C VAL A 211 16.54 18.73 -5.28
N GLN A 212 15.29 18.52 -4.87
CA GLN A 212 14.73 19.01 -3.63
C GLN A 212 15.45 18.48 -2.39
N SER A 213 15.96 17.24 -2.41
CA SER A 213 16.71 16.67 -1.27
C SER A 213 18.06 17.34 -0.99
N ARG A 214 18.57 18.14 -1.94
CA ARG A 214 19.80 18.93 -1.78
C ARG A 214 19.54 20.35 -1.29
N GLU A 215 18.28 20.78 -1.29
CA GLU A 215 17.87 22.12 -0.85
C GLU A 215 17.43 22.11 0.61
N MET A 216 17.57 23.25 1.31
CA MET A 216 17.17 23.36 2.70
C MET A 216 15.63 23.40 2.82
N PRO A 217 15.01 22.59 3.71
CA PRO A 217 13.57 22.67 3.96
C PRO A 217 13.15 24.07 4.39
N GLY A 218 12.21 24.66 3.66
CA GLY A 218 11.66 26.00 3.94
C GLY A 218 12.24 27.12 3.07
N ASP A 219 13.33 26.88 2.35
CA ASP A 219 13.85 27.85 1.37
C ASP A 219 12.89 28.04 0.19
N ILE A 220 13.00 29.19 -0.47
CA ILE A 220 12.21 29.53 -1.66
C ILE A 220 12.37 28.47 -2.76
N ASP A 221 13.58 27.98 -2.98
CA ASP A 221 13.84 26.93 -3.97
C ASP A 221 13.18 25.61 -3.58
N TYR A 222 13.24 25.21 -2.31
CA TYR A 222 12.57 24.01 -1.81
C TYR A 222 11.05 24.08 -2.00
N ILE A 223 10.45 25.23 -1.71
CA ILE A 223 9.01 25.48 -1.87
C ILE A 223 8.62 25.49 -3.35
N ASN A 224 9.43 26.11 -4.21
CA ASN A 224 9.19 26.16 -5.65
C ASN A 224 9.27 24.77 -6.29
N LEU A 225 10.24 23.94 -5.89
CA LEU A 225 10.32 22.54 -6.31
C LEU A 225 9.07 21.76 -5.88
N GLY A 226 8.60 21.95 -4.65
CA GLY A 226 7.33 21.38 -4.19
C GLY A 226 6.15 21.77 -5.07
N ARG A 227 6.03 23.06 -5.43
CA ARG A 227 4.98 23.55 -6.35
C ARG A 227 5.05 22.91 -7.74
N MET A 228 6.23 22.52 -8.22
CA MET A 228 6.40 21.80 -9.48
C MET A 228 6.08 20.30 -9.36
N ILE A 229 6.35 19.69 -8.20
CA ILE A 229 6.07 18.27 -7.95
C ILE A 229 4.57 18.00 -7.90
N ILE A 230 3.79 18.84 -7.22
CA ILE A 230 2.36 18.61 -6.95
C ILE A 230 1.54 18.32 -8.24
N PRO A 231 1.62 19.13 -9.32
CA PRO A 231 0.88 18.85 -10.55
C PRO A 231 1.25 17.52 -11.20
N LEU A 232 2.53 17.10 -11.12
CA LEU A 232 3.01 15.86 -11.70
C LEU A 232 2.52 14.65 -10.90
N GLU A 233 2.54 14.72 -9.57
CA GLU A 233 1.98 13.69 -8.69
C GLU A 233 0.45 13.56 -8.89
N LEU A 234 -0.27 14.68 -9.04
CA LEU A 234 -1.70 14.66 -9.34
C LEU A 234 -2.02 14.06 -10.71
N ASN A 235 -1.16 14.30 -11.71
CA ASN A 235 -1.27 13.69 -13.03
C ASN A 235 -0.97 12.18 -12.98
N TYR A 236 0.05 11.77 -12.22
CA TYR A 236 0.33 10.36 -11.93
C TYR A 236 -0.87 9.66 -11.29
N CYS A 237 -1.43 10.26 -10.24
CA CYS A 237 -2.64 9.76 -9.58
C CYS A 237 -3.83 9.70 -10.54
N GLN A 238 -3.92 10.59 -11.54
CA GLN A 238 -4.96 10.44 -12.58
C GLN A 238 -4.75 9.16 -13.37
N CYS A 239 -3.53 8.90 -13.84
CA CYS A 239 -3.23 7.68 -14.59
C CYS A 239 -3.54 6.43 -13.76
N MET A 240 -3.19 6.41 -12.47
CA MET A 240 -3.48 5.29 -11.58
C MET A 240 -4.99 5.07 -11.39
N LEU A 241 -5.79 6.15 -11.31
CA LEU A 241 -7.25 6.03 -11.29
C LEU A 241 -7.81 5.38 -12.56
N GLU A 242 -7.25 5.70 -13.75
CA GLU A 242 -7.68 5.10 -15.02
C GLU A 242 -7.19 3.66 -15.19
N LEU A 243 -6.12 3.26 -14.48
CA LEU A 243 -5.63 1.89 -14.42
C LEU A 243 -6.27 1.07 -13.29
N GLU A 244 -7.21 1.66 -12.55
CA GLU A 244 -7.88 1.03 -11.40
C GLU A 244 -6.96 0.66 -10.23
N GLU A 245 -5.76 1.26 -10.16
CA GLU A 245 -4.78 1.09 -9.07
C GLU A 245 -5.11 2.04 -7.91
N TYR A 246 -6.26 1.80 -7.26
CA TYR A 246 -6.84 2.74 -6.29
C TYR A 246 -6.01 2.89 -5.00
N TYR A 247 -5.35 1.84 -4.53
CA TYR A 247 -4.56 1.88 -3.30
C TYR A 247 -3.34 2.78 -3.43
N GLU A 248 -2.67 2.74 -4.59
CA GLU A 248 -1.53 3.60 -4.89
C GLU A 248 -1.95 5.08 -4.94
N VAL A 249 -3.15 5.37 -5.48
CA VAL A 249 -3.73 6.72 -5.42
C VAL A 249 -3.95 7.16 -3.99
N ILE A 250 -4.52 6.30 -3.13
CA ILE A 250 -4.80 6.64 -1.73
C ILE A 250 -3.51 6.95 -0.97
N GLU A 251 -2.46 6.15 -1.16
CA GLU A 251 -1.16 6.36 -0.51
C GLU A 251 -0.54 7.70 -0.94
N HIS A 252 -0.35 7.92 -2.25
CA HIS A 252 0.26 9.14 -2.76
C HIS A 252 -0.53 10.40 -2.43
N THR A 253 -1.86 10.35 -2.53
CA THR A 253 -2.70 11.51 -2.19
C THR A 253 -2.73 11.76 -0.68
N THR A 254 -2.57 10.74 0.17
CA THR A 254 -2.48 10.93 1.61
C THR A 254 -1.18 11.62 2.00
N GLU A 255 -0.03 11.15 1.49
CA GLU A 255 1.26 11.82 1.72
C GLU A 255 1.24 13.28 1.21
N LEU A 256 0.66 13.51 0.02
CA LEU A 256 0.52 14.84 -0.56
C LEU A 256 -0.31 15.78 0.34
N LEU A 257 -1.44 15.30 0.86
CA LEU A 257 -2.39 16.09 1.65
C LEU A 257 -1.93 16.34 3.10
N GLU A 258 -1.00 15.54 3.63
CA GLU A 258 -0.33 15.83 4.90
C GLU A 258 0.44 17.16 4.82
N LYS A 259 1.09 17.41 3.68
CA LYS A 259 1.91 18.59 3.41
C LYS A 259 1.09 19.75 2.80
N HIS A 260 0.11 19.43 1.96
CA HIS A 260 -0.66 20.41 1.16
C HIS A 260 -2.17 20.28 1.37
N LYS A 261 -2.65 20.80 2.51
CA LYS A 261 -4.06 20.71 2.96
C LYS A 261 -5.05 21.54 2.12
N ASP A 262 -4.57 22.39 1.24
CA ASP A 262 -5.35 23.24 0.32
C ASP A 262 -5.50 22.61 -1.09
N CYS A 263 -4.95 21.41 -1.31
CA CYS A 263 -4.98 20.75 -2.61
C CYS A 263 -6.35 20.11 -2.93
N VAL A 264 -7.25 20.90 -3.51
CA VAL A 264 -8.60 20.48 -3.93
C VAL A 264 -8.59 19.23 -4.81
N LYS A 265 -7.69 19.19 -5.81
CA LYS A 265 -7.55 18.06 -6.74
C LYS A 265 -7.07 16.79 -6.04
N GLY A 266 -6.26 16.91 -5.00
CA GLY A 266 -5.79 15.78 -4.19
C GLY A 266 -6.95 15.12 -3.46
N TYR A 267 -7.75 15.91 -2.73
CA TYR A 267 -8.96 15.41 -2.06
C TYR A 267 -9.94 14.76 -3.04
N TYR A 268 -10.18 15.37 -4.20
CA TYR A 268 -11.11 14.80 -5.19
C TYR A 268 -10.64 13.43 -5.71
N LYS A 269 -9.34 13.28 -6.03
CA LYS A 269 -8.77 12.01 -6.49
C LYS A 269 -8.81 10.93 -5.42
N ARG A 270 -8.46 11.28 -4.18
CA ARG A 270 -8.52 10.35 -3.04
C ARG A 270 -9.96 9.91 -2.76
N ALA A 271 -10.92 10.83 -2.84
CA ALA A 271 -12.34 10.53 -2.71
C ALA A 271 -12.82 9.52 -3.78
N LYS A 272 -12.41 9.71 -5.04
CA LYS A 272 -12.73 8.76 -6.12
C LYS A 272 -12.11 7.38 -5.88
N ALA A 273 -10.86 7.32 -5.42
CA ALA A 273 -10.21 6.06 -5.09
C ALA A 273 -10.91 5.34 -3.92
N HIS A 274 -11.21 6.05 -2.82
CA HIS A 274 -11.99 5.50 -1.70
C HIS A 274 -13.39 5.03 -2.11
N ALA A 275 -14.05 5.77 -3.01
CA ALA A 275 -15.35 5.38 -3.55
C ALA A 275 -15.28 4.10 -4.40
N ALA A 276 -14.16 3.88 -5.11
CA ALA A 276 -13.95 2.67 -5.90
C ALA A 276 -13.67 1.43 -5.02
N VAL A 277 -13.01 1.61 -3.87
CA VAL A 277 -12.75 0.52 -2.90
C VAL A 277 -13.81 0.41 -1.80
N TRP A 278 -14.99 1.03 -1.97
CA TRP A 278 -16.12 0.99 -1.02
C TRP A 278 -15.84 1.54 0.39
N ASN A 279 -14.84 2.42 0.54
CA ASN A 279 -14.58 3.14 1.78
C ASN A 279 -15.51 4.37 1.88
N GLU A 280 -16.79 4.12 2.20
CA GLU A 280 -17.85 5.14 2.15
C GLU A 280 -17.56 6.35 3.04
N LYS A 281 -17.10 6.13 4.28
CA LYS A 281 -16.90 7.20 5.26
C LYS A 281 -15.80 8.16 4.81
N GLU A 282 -14.69 7.60 4.36
CA GLU A 282 -13.50 8.31 3.88
C GLU A 282 -13.81 9.05 2.58
N ALA A 283 -14.47 8.39 1.61
CA ALA A 283 -14.89 9.02 0.36
C ALA A 283 -15.81 10.22 0.61
N ARG A 284 -16.83 10.07 1.47
CA ARG A 284 -17.73 11.17 1.85
C ARG A 284 -16.98 12.32 2.52
N ARG A 285 -16.03 12.03 3.40
CA ARG A 285 -15.22 13.04 4.09
C ARG A 285 -14.42 13.87 3.08
N ASP A 286 -13.75 13.22 2.14
CA ASP A 286 -12.92 13.90 1.15
C ASP A 286 -13.76 14.68 0.14
N PHE A 287 -14.87 14.12 -0.35
CA PHE A 287 -15.80 14.85 -1.22
C PHE A 287 -16.37 16.11 -0.54
N ASN A 288 -16.75 16.02 0.73
CA ASN A 288 -17.18 17.18 1.49
C ASN A 288 -16.06 18.20 1.70
N MET A 289 -14.80 17.76 1.82
CA MET A 289 -13.65 18.66 1.87
C MET A 289 -13.48 19.42 0.54
N VAL A 290 -13.64 18.76 -0.60
CA VAL A 290 -13.61 19.41 -1.92
C VAL A 290 -14.65 20.54 -2.00
N ALA A 291 -15.90 20.28 -1.59
CA ALA A 291 -16.97 21.29 -1.60
C ALA A 291 -16.72 22.45 -0.63
N ARG A 292 -15.96 22.22 0.45
CA ARG A 292 -15.57 23.26 1.41
C ARG A 292 -14.44 24.15 0.88
N LEU A 293 -13.45 23.55 0.23
CA LEU A 293 -12.31 24.28 -0.32
C LEU A 293 -12.68 25.04 -1.61
N ASP A 294 -13.55 24.46 -2.44
CA ASP A 294 -14.05 25.09 -3.66
C ASP A 294 -15.58 24.92 -3.77
N VAL A 295 -16.29 25.99 -3.42
CA VAL A 295 -17.76 26.03 -3.42
C VAL A 295 -18.33 25.84 -4.84
N THR A 296 -17.58 26.18 -5.88
CA THR A 296 -18.05 26.02 -7.27
C THR A 296 -18.21 24.54 -7.67
N LEU A 297 -17.51 23.64 -6.97
CA LEU A 297 -17.56 22.20 -7.18
C LEU A 297 -18.67 21.50 -6.38
N ALA A 298 -19.48 22.22 -5.59
CA ALA A 298 -20.52 21.62 -4.75
C ALA A 298 -21.54 20.78 -5.54
N SER A 299 -21.91 21.20 -6.75
CA SER A 299 -22.83 20.44 -7.61
C SER A 299 -22.20 19.15 -8.15
N LEU A 300 -20.90 19.18 -8.47
CA LEU A 300 -20.13 18.00 -8.87
C LEU A 300 -20.06 17.01 -7.70
N VAL A 301 -19.67 17.49 -6.52
CA VAL A 301 -19.61 16.70 -5.29
C VAL A 301 -20.96 16.07 -4.96
N GLY A 302 -22.06 16.83 -5.10
CA GLY A 302 -23.40 16.30 -4.88
C GLY A 302 -23.74 15.11 -5.80
N ARG A 303 -23.33 15.17 -7.08
CA ARG A 303 -23.51 14.06 -8.03
C ARG A 303 -22.66 12.84 -7.64
N GLU A 304 -21.40 13.04 -7.28
CA GLU A 304 -20.50 11.95 -6.85
C GLU A 304 -20.99 11.26 -5.58
N LEU A 305 -21.47 12.03 -4.59
CA LEU A 305 -22.04 11.49 -3.35
C LEU A 305 -23.32 10.69 -3.61
N LYS A 306 -24.12 11.10 -4.60
CA LYS A 306 -25.30 10.36 -5.02
C LYS A 306 -24.90 9.03 -5.67
N ALA A 307 -23.97 9.06 -6.62
CA ALA A 307 -23.45 7.86 -7.29
C ALA A 307 -22.79 6.88 -6.29
N LEU A 308 -22.04 7.39 -5.31
CA LEU A 308 -21.48 6.59 -4.22
C LEU A 308 -22.60 5.89 -3.42
N SER A 309 -23.68 6.61 -3.09
CA SER A 309 -24.79 6.06 -2.33
C SER A 309 -25.53 4.96 -3.11
N GLU A 310 -25.73 5.16 -4.41
CA GLU A 310 -26.35 4.19 -5.33
C GLU A 310 -25.47 2.91 -5.42
N ARG A 311 -24.16 3.06 -5.66
CA ARG A 311 -23.22 1.92 -5.72
C ARG A 311 -23.13 1.13 -4.40
N MET A 312 -23.16 1.82 -3.26
CA MET A 312 -23.19 1.15 -1.95
C MET A 312 -24.47 0.35 -1.73
N LYS A 313 -25.60 0.83 -2.26
CA LYS A 313 -26.89 0.12 -2.23
C LYS A 313 -26.81 -1.14 -3.10
N GLU A 314 -26.30 -1.05 -4.32
CA GLU A 314 -26.12 -2.20 -5.23
C GLU A 314 -25.25 -3.30 -4.59
N LYS A 315 -24.06 -2.95 -4.11
CA LYS A 315 -23.18 -3.91 -3.41
C LYS A 315 -23.87 -4.57 -2.22
N TYR A 316 -24.62 -3.79 -1.43
CA TYR A 316 -25.36 -4.35 -0.30
C TYR A 316 -26.41 -5.38 -0.75
N TRP A 317 -27.10 -5.14 -1.88
CA TRP A 317 -28.06 -6.09 -2.44
C TRP A 317 -27.39 -7.34 -2.98
N GLU A 318 -26.25 -7.22 -3.67
CA GLU A 318 -25.44 -8.34 -4.12
C GLU A 318 -24.95 -9.20 -2.94
N GLU A 319 -24.43 -8.56 -1.88
CA GLU A 319 -24.02 -9.23 -0.64
C GLU A 319 -25.20 -9.91 0.04
N LYS A 320 -26.39 -9.29 0.05
CA LYS A 320 -27.61 -9.89 0.60
C LYS A 320 -28.04 -11.11 -0.21
N GLU A 321 -28.08 -11.03 -1.53
CA GLU A 321 -28.51 -12.13 -2.40
C GLU A 321 -27.53 -13.31 -2.35
N THR A 322 -26.24 -13.05 -2.46
CA THR A 322 -25.19 -14.08 -2.31
C THR A 322 -25.28 -14.78 -0.96
N TYR A 323 -25.51 -14.00 0.10
CA TYR A 323 -25.71 -14.52 1.44
C TYR A 323 -26.95 -15.45 1.54
N TRP A 324 -28.09 -15.04 1.00
CA TRP A 324 -29.31 -15.87 0.96
C TRP A 324 -29.12 -17.14 0.15
N ASN A 325 -28.52 -17.04 -1.04
CA ASN A 325 -28.20 -18.19 -1.89
C ASN A 325 -27.26 -19.19 -1.19
N MET A 326 -26.37 -18.74 -0.30
CA MET A 326 -25.52 -19.62 0.49
C MET A 326 -26.28 -20.33 1.62
N LEU A 327 -27.29 -19.69 2.20
CA LEU A 327 -28.14 -20.29 3.24
C LEU A 327 -29.06 -21.35 2.64
N GLU A 328 -29.76 -21.05 1.54
CA GLU A 328 -30.64 -22.01 0.86
C GLU A 328 -29.87 -23.25 0.39
N LYS A 329 -28.64 -23.07 -0.10
CA LYS A 329 -27.75 -24.20 -0.46
C LYS A 329 -27.29 -25.04 0.74
N LYS A 330 -27.24 -24.46 1.95
CA LYS A 330 -26.92 -25.19 3.18
C LYS A 330 -28.13 -25.96 3.68
N GLU A 331 -29.32 -25.36 3.62
CA GLU A 331 -30.58 -26.04 3.93
C GLU A 331 -30.81 -27.21 2.99
N SER A 332 -30.69 -27.01 1.67
CA SER A 332 -30.85 -28.09 0.70
C SER A 332 -29.83 -29.23 0.92
N LYS A 333 -28.60 -28.91 1.34
CA LYS A 333 -27.58 -29.92 1.66
C LYS A 333 -27.91 -30.68 2.93
N ASN A 334 -28.35 -30.00 3.98
CA ASN A 334 -28.78 -30.64 5.22
C ASN A 334 -30.01 -31.53 4.98
N GLU A 335 -30.97 -31.09 4.17
CA GLU A 335 -32.13 -31.90 3.76
C GLU A 335 -31.71 -33.11 2.93
N THR A 336 -30.74 -32.97 2.01
CA THR A 336 -30.23 -34.10 1.22
C THR A 336 -29.43 -35.09 2.09
N GLU A 337 -28.67 -34.61 3.08
CA GLU A 337 -27.94 -35.45 4.04
C GLU A 337 -28.88 -36.15 5.05
N GLU A 338 -29.99 -35.50 5.44
CA GLU A 338 -31.06 -36.09 6.25
C GLU A 338 -31.87 -37.13 5.45
N GLU A 339 -32.16 -36.89 4.17
CA GLU A 339 -32.80 -37.87 3.28
C GLU A 339 -31.87 -39.06 2.95
N GLU A 340 -30.58 -38.83 2.71
CA GLU A 340 -29.60 -39.91 2.52
C GLU A 340 -29.34 -40.69 3.82
N GLY A 341 -29.40 -40.03 4.99
CA GLY A 341 -29.34 -40.67 6.31
C GLY A 341 -30.56 -41.55 6.60
N GLN A 342 -31.76 -41.08 6.27
CA GLN A 342 -33.00 -41.86 6.43
C GLN A 342 -33.11 -43.01 5.42
N SER A 343 -32.50 -42.90 4.23
CA SER A 343 -32.44 -44.01 3.26
C SER A 343 -31.49 -45.14 3.67
N LYS A 344 -30.51 -44.88 4.56
CA LYS A 344 -29.58 -45.90 5.09
C LYS A 344 -30.05 -46.57 6.38
N GLU A 345 -31.04 -46.02 7.08
CA GLU A 345 -31.64 -46.68 8.25
C GLU A 345 -32.75 -47.69 7.89
N ALA A 346 -33.13 -47.81 6.61
CA ALA A 346 -34.13 -48.76 6.14
C ALA A 346 -33.57 -50.12 5.63
N GLU A 347 -32.25 -50.25 5.45
CA GLU A 347 -31.60 -51.54 5.13
C GLU A 347 -30.31 -51.71 5.93
N GLY A 348 -30.36 -52.46 7.04
CA GLY A 348 -29.13 -52.86 7.75
C GLY A 348 -29.33 -53.30 9.19
N GLY A 349 -29.99 -54.44 9.38
CA GLY A 349 -29.90 -55.19 10.63
C GLY A 349 -28.55 -55.90 10.77
N ASP A 350 -27.99 -55.79 11.97
CA ASP A 350 -27.03 -56.69 12.64
C ASP A 350 -25.52 -56.67 12.25
N ILE A 351 -24.73 -56.90 13.31
CA ILE A 351 -23.33 -57.29 13.43
C ILE A 351 -22.25 -56.18 13.50
N GLY A 352 -21.57 -56.12 14.66
CA GLY A 352 -20.10 -56.17 14.65
C GLY A 352 -19.34 -55.10 15.43
N MET A 353 -19.21 -55.29 16.75
CA MET A 353 -18.19 -54.65 17.58
C MET A 353 -16.79 -55.16 17.22
N GLN A 354 -15.89 -54.30 16.74
CA GLN A 354 -14.44 -54.35 17.03
C GLN A 354 -13.72 -53.09 16.55
N GLY A 355 -13.02 -52.44 17.49
CA GLY A 355 -12.37 -51.16 17.29
C GLY A 355 -10.98 -51.23 16.66
N ARG A 356 -10.41 -50.03 16.44
CA ARG A 356 -9.07 -49.60 16.86
C ARG A 356 -8.75 -48.26 16.18
N SER A 357 -8.43 -47.24 16.97
CA SER A 357 -7.51 -46.18 16.54
C SER A 357 -6.86 -45.54 17.76
N GLU A 358 -5.58 -45.87 17.94
CA GLU A 358 -4.60 -45.08 18.72
C GLU A 358 -4.23 -43.87 17.85
N SER A 359 -4.53 -42.66 18.32
CA SER A 359 -3.59 -41.69 18.89
C SER A 359 -2.72 -40.96 17.86
N VAL A 360 -2.73 -39.62 17.93
CA VAL A 360 -1.56 -38.74 18.02
C VAL A 360 -2.07 -37.30 18.19
N THR A 361 -1.97 -36.87 19.44
CA THR A 361 -1.61 -35.55 19.98
C THR A 361 -1.54 -34.35 19.03
N THR A 362 -2.16 -33.23 19.43
CA THR A 362 -1.40 -32.06 19.89
C THR A 362 -2.28 -31.16 20.76
N GLU A 363 -1.84 -31.02 22.01
CA GLU A 363 -2.30 -30.06 23.00
C GLU A 363 -1.85 -28.65 22.62
N ASN A 364 -2.70 -27.65 22.82
CA ASN A 364 -2.53 -26.62 23.87
C ASN A 364 -3.65 -25.58 23.73
N THR A 365 -4.60 -25.53 24.68
CA THR A 365 -4.58 -24.73 25.94
C THR A 365 -4.64 -23.23 25.64
N ASN A 366 -5.46 -22.38 26.25
CA ASN A 366 -6.28 -22.35 27.48
C ASN A 366 -7.09 -21.03 27.36
N GLU A 367 -8.13 -20.66 28.11
CA GLU A 367 -8.88 -21.17 29.27
C GLU A 367 -10.10 -20.23 29.35
N CYS A 368 -11.27 -20.76 29.69
CA CYS A 368 -12.29 -20.02 30.43
C CYS A 368 -12.71 -20.97 31.55
N GLU A 369 -12.30 -20.62 32.77
CA GLU A 369 -12.62 -21.37 33.98
C GLU A 369 -14.10 -21.28 34.33
N GLU A 370 -14.54 -22.40 34.91
CA GLU A 370 -15.84 -22.75 35.44
C GLU A 370 -16.30 -21.83 36.57
N GLU A 371 -17.60 -21.86 36.88
CA GLU A 371 -17.99 -22.50 38.15
C GLU A 371 -19.40 -23.11 38.07
N ARG A 372 -19.56 -24.19 38.81
CA ARG A 372 -20.54 -25.26 38.67
C ARG A 372 -21.32 -25.43 39.98
N GLY A 373 -22.58 -25.85 39.87
CA GLY A 373 -23.25 -26.68 40.87
C GLY A 373 -24.71 -26.26 41.12
N LYS A 374 -25.67 -27.14 41.41
CA LYS A 374 -25.77 -28.62 41.45
C LYS A 374 -27.22 -28.94 41.88
N GLU A 375 -27.67 -30.18 41.65
CA GLU A 375 -28.86 -30.86 42.24
C GLU A 375 -30.24 -30.45 41.66
N GLY A 376 -31.19 -31.34 41.33
CA GLY A 376 -31.35 -32.79 41.46
C GLY A 376 -32.84 -33.13 41.58
N GLY A 377 -33.32 -34.22 40.95
CA GLY A 377 -34.50 -34.98 41.41
C GLY A 377 -35.86 -34.79 40.69
N ASP A 378 -36.39 -35.93 40.26
CA ASP A 378 -37.69 -36.29 39.67
C ASP A 378 -38.98 -35.63 40.19
N GLU A 379 -40.00 -35.45 39.32
CA GLU A 379 -41.27 -36.25 39.34
C GLU A 379 -42.32 -35.79 38.31
N LYS A 380 -43.09 -36.77 37.80
CA LYS A 380 -44.24 -36.64 36.89
C LYS A 380 -45.53 -36.25 37.64
N SER A 381 -46.45 -35.47 37.04
CA SER A 381 -47.89 -35.84 36.88
C SER A 381 -48.82 -34.75 36.30
N MET A 382 -49.59 -35.16 35.27
CA MET A 382 -51.03 -34.96 34.95
C MET A 382 -51.79 -33.66 35.36
N VAL A 383 -52.32 -32.83 34.43
CA VAL A 383 -53.68 -32.86 33.75
C VAL A 383 -54.82 -32.39 34.70
N LYS A 384 -55.67 -31.33 34.51
CA LYS A 384 -56.55 -30.88 33.38
C LYS A 384 -57.40 -29.59 33.79
N PRO A 385 -58.48 -29.13 33.09
CA PRO A 385 -58.58 -27.87 32.32
C PRO A 385 -59.69 -26.87 32.76
N THR A 386 -59.78 -25.68 32.13
CA THR A 386 -61.03 -24.90 31.82
C THR A 386 -60.63 -23.58 31.12
N GLN A 387 -60.81 -23.38 29.80
CA GLN A 387 -61.97 -22.92 29.01
C GLN A 387 -62.34 -21.42 29.11
N GLY A 388 -62.38 -20.76 27.94
CA GLY A 388 -63.05 -19.48 27.62
C GLY A 388 -62.11 -18.42 27.00
N GLU A 389 -61.84 -18.45 25.68
CA GLU A 389 -62.46 -17.57 24.63
C GLU A 389 -61.93 -16.12 24.65
N GLU A 390 -61.55 -15.41 23.58
CA GLU A 390 -61.52 -15.53 22.12
C GLU A 390 -60.56 -14.41 21.62
N ALA A 391 -59.58 -14.71 20.75
CA ALA A 391 -58.83 -13.69 19.98
C ALA A 391 -58.27 -14.25 18.66
N GLY A 392 -59.04 -15.08 17.96
CA GLY A 392 -58.64 -15.66 16.68
C GLY A 392 -58.87 -14.70 15.51
N SER A 393 -57.86 -13.90 15.13
CA SER A 393 -57.80 -13.37 13.75
C SER A 393 -56.45 -12.78 13.33
N LYS A 394 -55.60 -12.31 14.27
CA LYS A 394 -54.28 -11.75 13.91
C LYS A 394 -53.15 -12.79 13.85
N ASP A 395 -53.27 -13.89 14.58
CA ASP A 395 -52.18 -14.87 14.72
C ASP A 395 -51.97 -15.75 13.48
N LYS A 396 -52.97 -15.86 12.58
CA LYS A 396 -52.82 -16.69 11.38
C LYS A 396 -51.93 -16.06 10.30
N ALA A 397 -51.81 -14.73 10.26
CA ALA A 397 -50.96 -14.04 9.28
C ALA A 397 -49.51 -13.88 9.77
N SER A 398 -49.27 -13.91 11.08
CA SER A 398 -47.93 -13.89 11.67
C SER A 398 -47.26 -15.27 11.61
N LEU A 399 -48.02 -16.36 11.74
CA LEU A 399 -47.51 -17.73 11.61
C LEU A 399 -46.94 -18.04 10.21
N SER A 400 -47.54 -17.53 9.13
CA SER A 400 -47.10 -17.85 7.76
C SER A 400 -45.78 -17.21 7.36
N LYS A 401 -45.31 -16.16 8.06
CA LYS A 401 -44.02 -15.50 7.79
C LYS A 401 -42.85 -16.11 8.57
N THR A 402 -43.14 -16.83 9.65
CA THR A 402 -42.17 -17.41 10.58
C THR A 402 -42.06 -18.93 10.48
N GLU A 403 -42.98 -19.60 9.76
CA GLU A 403 -42.92 -21.04 9.48
C GLU A 403 -41.61 -21.42 8.77
N GLY A 404 -40.94 -22.44 9.32
CA GLY A 404 -39.72 -23.05 8.76
C GLY A 404 -38.39 -22.34 9.06
N LYS A 405 -38.39 -21.15 9.67
CA LYS A 405 -37.16 -20.37 9.89
C LYS A 405 -36.52 -20.64 11.26
N ASP A 406 -35.19 -20.82 11.28
CA ASP A 406 -34.43 -20.96 12.53
C ASP A 406 -34.19 -19.61 13.25
N TRP A 407 -33.73 -19.67 14.49
CA TRP A 407 -33.43 -18.50 15.33
C TRP A 407 -32.43 -17.52 14.68
N GLN A 408 -31.35 -18.04 14.09
CA GLN A 408 -30.30 -17.23 13.47
C GLN A 408 -30.79 -16.56 12.17
N GLN A 409 -31.62 -17.24 11.40
CA GLN A 409 -32.23 -16.71 10.18
C GLN A 409 -33.15 -15.52 10.48
N MET A 410 -33.95 -15.62 11.54
CA MET A 410 -34.81 -14.52 11.98
C MET A 410 -34.02 -13.30 12.45
N LEU A 411 -32.96 -13.49 13.25
CA LEU A 411 -32.05 -12.39 13.64
C LEU A 411 -31.45 -11.69 12.43
N ARG A 412 -31.06 -12.44 11.40
CA ARG A 412 -30.51 -11.88 10.16
C ARG A 412 -31.57 -11.14 9.34
N LEU A 413 -32.79 -11.67 9.24
CA LEU A 413 -33.92 -10.98 8.58
C LEU A 413 -34.19 -9.63 9.24
N ILE A 414 -34.17 -9.56 10.57
CA ILE A 414 -34.32 -8.31 11.32
C ILE A 414 -33.23 -7.31 10.91
N MET A 415 -31.97 -7.73 10.85
CA MET A 415 -30.86 -6.86 10.42
C MET A 415 -31.00 -6.41 8.96
N PHE A 416 -31.47 -7.28 8.05
CA PHE A 416 -31.70 -6.93 6.65
C PHE A 416 -32.83 -5.93 6.48
N LEU A 417 -33.97 -6.16 7.14
CA LEU A 417 -35.13 -5.27 7.12
C LEU A 417 -34.82 -3.91 7.74
N GLN A 418 -34.02 -3.89 8.82
CA GLN A 418 -33.53 -2.65 9.42
C GLN A 418 -32.71 -1.81 8.44
N LYS A 419 -31.74 -2.44 7.78
CA LYS A 419 -30.89 -1.76 6.77
C LYS A 419 -31.71 -1.29 5.58
N GLU A 420 -32.63 -2.11 5.07
CA GLU A 420 -33.53 -1.78 3.97
C GLU A 420 -34.44 -0.58 4.30
N GLY A 421 -35.05 -0.60 5.49
CA GLY A 421 -35.82 0.54 5.99
C GLY A 421 -34.98 1.82 6.10
N ASN A 422 -33.73 1.72 6.55
CA ASN A 422 -32.81 2.86 6.63
C ASN A 422 -32.47 3.42 5.24
N PHE A 423 -32.34 2.59 4.21
CA PHE A 423 -32.17 3.05 2.82
C PHE A 423 -33.42 3.78 2.32
N LEU A 424 -34.61 3.23 2.57
CA LEU A 424 -35.88 3.83 2.16
C LEU A 424 -36.15 5.18 2.85
N ILE A 425 -35.74 5.35 4.12
CA ILE A 425 -35.75 6.65 4.80
C ILE A 425 -34.91 7.67 4.03
N LYS A 426 -33.68 7.31 3.62
CA LYS A 426 -32.78 8.21 2.88
C LYS A 426 -33.35 8.61 1.52
N GLU A 427 -34.10 7.72 0.87
CA GLU A 427 -34.79 7.96 -0.41
C GLU A 427 -36.15 8.64 -0.26
N LYS A 428 -36.57 8.96 0.98
CA LYS A 428 -37.89 9.55 1.30
C LYS A 428 -39.08 8.64 0.96
N HIS A 429 -38.86 7.34 0.82
CA HIS A 429 -39.90 6.33 0.62
C HIS A 429 -40.42 5.86 1.99
N PHE A 430 -41.03 6.77 2.75
CA PHE A 430 -41.38 6.53 4.15
C PHE A 430 -42.45 5.45 4.34
N GLN A 431 -43.37 5.27 3.39
CA GLN A 431 -44.42 4.25 3.47
C GLN A 431 -43.85 2.82 3.38
N GLU A 432 -42.94 2.60 2.44
CA GLU A 432 -42.26 1.32 2.28
C GLU A 432 -41.34 1.05 3.47
N ALA A 433 -40.62 2.08 3.95
CA ALA A 433 -39.79 2.00 5.15
C ALA A 433 -40.61 1.57 6.38
N CYS A 434 -41.80 2.14 6.57
CA CYS A 434 -42.72 1.74 7.63
C CYS A 434 -43.06 0.24 7.55
N GLY A 435 -43.32 -0.29 6.35
CA GLY A 435 -43.58 -1.71 6.16
C GLY A 435 -42.41 -2.59 6.62
N LYS A 436 -41.19 -2.23 6.22
CA LYS A 436 -39.96 -2.98 6.57
C LYS A 436 -39.67 -2.96 8.06
N PHE A 437 -39.79 -1.80 8.73
CA PHE A 437 -39.61 -1.73 10.18
C PHE A 437 -40.70 -2.46 10.95
N THR A 438 -41.95 -2.40 10.49
CA THR A 438 -43.06 -3.14 11.10
C THR A 438 -42.80 -4.64 11.03
N GLU A 439 -42.41 -5.14 9.86
CA GLU A 439 -42.05 -6.54 9.66
C GLU A 439 -40.85 -6.97 10.53
N ALA A 440 -39.83 -6.13 10.65
CA ALA A 440 -38.69 -6.40 11.53
C ALA A 440 -39.11 -6.51 13.01
N ILE A 441 -40.02 -5.65 13.46
CA ILE A 441 -40.57 -5.69 14.82
C ILE A 441 -41.39 -6.96 15.05
N GLU A 442 -42.15 -7.44 14.06
CA GLU A 442 -42.88 -8.72 14.14
C GLU A 442 -41.92 -9.90 14.40
N TYR A 443 -40.77 -9.95 13.71
CA TYR A 443 -39.77 -10.98 13.97
C TYR A 443 -39.12 -10.84 15.35
N VAL A 444 -38.82 -9.61 15.81
CA VAL A 444 -38.28 -9.39 17.16
C VAL A 444 -39.28 -9.85 18.22
N ASP A 445 -40.56 -9.51 18.07
CA ASP A 445 -41.62 -9.92 19.00
C ASP A 445 -41.74 -11.45 19.08
N PHE A 446 -41.62 -12.14 17.93
CA PHE A 446 -41.62 -13.60 17.89
C PHE A 446 -40.41 -14.21 18.62
N LEU A 447 -39.22 -13.65 18.44
CA LEU A 447 -37.99 -14.12 19.11
C LEU A 447 -38.03 -13.85 20.61
N GLN A 448 -38.50 -12.67 21.03
CA GLN A 448 -38.64 -12.34 22.46
C GLN A 448 -39.60 -13.27 23.19
N ASN A 449 -40.66 -13.75 22.53
CA ASN A 449 -41.60 -14.70 23.14
C ASN A 449 -41.00 -16.11 23.35
N LYS A 450 -39.81 -16.39 22.80
CA LYS A 450 -39.11 -17.68 22.93
C LYS A 450 -37.92 -17.64 23.91
N VAL A 451 -37.67 -16.50 24.54
CA VAL A 451 -36.53 -16.28 25.44
C VAL A 451 -37.03 -15.73 26.76
N ASP A 452 -36.32 -16.05 27.84
CA ASP A 452 -36.64 -15.55 29.18
C ASP A 452 -36.55 -14.02 29.23
N GLU A 453 -37.59 -13.37 29.76
CA GLU A 453 -37.73 -11.89 29.81
C GLU A 453 -36.62 -11.17 30.61
N GLN A 454 -35.77 -11.89 31.32
CA GLN A 454 -34.66 -11.35 32.13
C GLN A 454 -33.27 -11.86 31.70
N GLY A 455 -33.16 -12.48 30.51
CA GLY A 455 -31.89 -12.95 29.95
C GLY A 455 -31.20 -11.93 29.04
N ASP A 456 -29.89 -12.09 28.86
CA ASP A 456 -29.04 -11.23 28.01
C ASP A 456 -29.51 -11.16 26.54
N ASP A 457 -30.10 -12.26 26.05
CA ASP A 457 -30.66 -12.35 24.70
C ASP A 457 -31.92 -11.48 24.54
N TRP A 458 -32.77 -11.40 25.57
CA TRP A 458 -33.96 -10.56 25.57
C TRP A 458 -33.59 -9.07 25.57
N ASP A 459 -32.60 -8.69 26.38
CA ASP A 459 -32.06 -7.33 26.44
C ASP A 459 -31.42 -6.90 25.12
N SER A 460 -30.72 -7.81 24.45
CA SER A 460 -30.13 -7.57 23.14
C SER A 460 -31.21 -7.37 22.06
N LEU A 461 -32.26 -8.19 22.07
CA LEU A 461 -33.42 -8.04 21.19
C LEU A 461 -34.18 -6.73 21.47
N GLU A 462 -34.31 -6.33 22.73
CA GLU A 462 -35.00 -5.09 23.11
C GLU A 462 -34.24 -3.85 22.61
N LYS A 463 -32.90 -3.84 22.65
CA LYS A 463 -32.09 -2.76 22.04
C LYS A 463 -32.35 -2.63 20.53
N VAL A 464 -32.43 -3.76 19.83
CA VAL A 464 -32.76 -3.77 18.39
C VAL A 464 -34.19 -3.27 18.18
N ARG A 465 -35.16 -3.75 18.97
CA ARG A 465 -36.57 -3.31 18.95
C ARG A 465 -36.72 -1.81 19.12
N LEU A 466 -36.02 -1.24 20.10
CA LEU A 466 -35.99 0.18 20.39
C LEU A 466 -35.56 0.97 19.14
N SER A 467 -34.44 0.57 18.51
CA SER A 467 -33.93 1.24 17.32
C SER A 467 -34.92 1.18 16.13
N LEU A 468 -35.56 0.03 15.90
CA LEU A 468 -36.56 -0.15 14.84
C LEU A 468 -37.81 0.70 15.08
N THR A 469 -38.26 0.73 16.34
CA THR A 469 -39.47 1.47 16.73
C THR A 469 -39.26 2.98 16.62
N LEU A 470 -38.07 3.48 16.94
CA LEU A 470 -37.71 4.89 16.74
C LEU A 470 -37.66 5.25 15.25
N ASN A 471 -37.05 4.40 14.41
CA ASN A 471 -37.01 4.63 12.97
C ASN A 471 -38.42 4.58 12.34
N LEU A 472 -39.29 3.66 12.79
CA LEU A 472 -40.69 3.62 12.40
C LEU A 472 -41.43 4.91 12.82
N GLY A 473 -41.21 5.38 14.05
CA GLY A 473 -41.74 6.65 14.53
C GLY A 473 -41.30 7.84 13.68
N GLN A 474 -40.04 7.87 13.26
CA GLN A 474 -39.51 8.87 12.34
C GLN A 474 -40.22 8.83 10.98
N CYS A 475 -40.39 7.66 10.38
CA CYS A 475 -41.12 7.52 9.11
C CYS A 475 -42.57 8.03 9.22
N LYS A 476 -43.26 7.65 10.29
CA LYS A 476 -44.65 8.06 10.55
C LYS A 476 -44.79 9.56 10.80
N LEU A 477 -43.77 10.19 11.38
CA LEU A 477 -43.70 11.64 11.55
C LEU A 477 -43.59 12.36 10.19
N GLU A 478 -42.73 11.88 9.30
CA GLU A 478 -42.57 12.42 7.94
C GLU A 478 -43.85 12.24 7.08
N LEU A 479 -44.60 11.15 7.33
CA LEU A 479 -45.92 10.91 6.74
C LEU A 479 -47.06 11.74 7.36
N LYS A 480 -46.78 12.54 8.39
CA LYS A 480 -47.74 13.36 9.14
C LYS A 480 -48.82 12.54 9.87
N GLU A 481 -48.52 11.29 10.21
CA GLU A 481 -49.42 10.41 10.97
C GLU A 481 -49.21 10.60 12.48
N PHE A 482 -49.40 11.83 12.96
CA PHE A 482 -49.04 12.24 14.33
C PHE A 482 -49.71 11.40 15.43
N ARG A 483 -50.93 10.92 15.19
CA ARG A 483 -51.64 10.07 16.16
C ARG A 483 -50.93 8.73 16.37
N GLU A 484 -50.39 8.14 15.31
CA GLU A 484 -49.65 6.88 15.37
C GLU A 484 -48.27 7.08 16.01
N VAL A 485 -47.59 8.18 15.69
CA VAL A 485 -46.32 8.56 16.33
C VAL A 485 -46.48 8.66 17.85
N VAL A 486 -47.52 9.37 18.32
CA VAL A 486 -47.82 9.50 19.76
C VAL A 486 -48.13 8.13 20.38
N GLN A 487 -48.81 7.22 19.68
CA GLN A 487 -49.06 5.87 20.19
C GLN A 487 -47.79 5.05 20.29
N ILE A 488 -46.91 5.11 19.27
CA ILE A 488 -45.62 4.41 19.24
C ILE A 488 -44.72 4.91 20.39
N ILE A 489 -44.56 6.23 20.52
CA ILE A 489 -43.75 6.84 21.57
C ILE A 489 -44.31 6.52 22.96
N ASN A 490 -45.63 6.59 23.16
CA ASN A 490 -46.24 6.25 24.45
C ASN A 490 -46.07 4.76 24.82
N LYS A 491 -46.12 3.85 23.84
CA LYS A 491 -45.85 2.41 24.07
C LYS A 491 -44.39 2.19 24.48
N LEU A 492 -43.47 2.86 23.79
CA LEU A 492 -42.04 2.80 24.05
C LEU A 492 -41.70 3.36 25.44
N LEU A 493 -42.26 4.53 25.78
CA LEU A 493 -42.12 5.14 27.10
C LEU A 493 -42.66 4.26 28.22
N LYS A 494 -43.84 3.63 28.03
CA LYS A 494 -44.42 2.73 29.04
C LYS A 494 -43.55 1.51 29.32
N ARG A 495 -42.86 0.99 28.30
CA ARG A 495 -42.01 -0.20 28.37
C ARG A 495 -40.62 0.11 28.96
N HIS A 496 -40.07 1.30 28.70
CA HIS A 496 -38.77 1.75 29.21
C HIS A 496 -38.83 2.69 30.43
N LYS A 497 -39.94 2.70 31.17
CA LYS A 497 -40.18 3.60 32.31
C LYS A 497 -39.13 3.51 33.45
N GLY A 498 -38.27 2.49 33.45
CA GLY A 498 -37.14 2.33 34.38
C GLY A 498 -35.76 2.73 33.83
N SER A 499 -35.62 3.09 32.56
CA SER A 499 -34.30 3.31 31.91
C SER A 499 -34.07 4.77 31.45
N MET A 500 -35.06 5.66 31.59
CA MET A 500 -34.95 7.07 31.23
C MET A 500 -34.41 7.94 32.38
N CYS A 501 -33.18 7.68 32.83
CA CYS A 501 -32.42 8.65 33.62
C CYS A 501 -31.32 9.37 32.84
N TYR A 502 -31.13 9.10 31.54
CA TYR A 502 -30.22 9.88 30.69
C TYR A 502 -30.77 10.03 29.28
N LEU A 503 -31.46 11.15 29.05
CA LEU A 503 -31.48 11.87 27.77
C LEU A 503 -31.72 13.35 28.06
#